data_AF-A0A7Y4WEB1-F1
#
_entry.id   AF-A0A7Y4WEB1-F1
#
_cell.length_a   1.000
_cell.length_b   1.000
_cell.length_c   1.000
_cell.angle_alpha   90.00
_cell.angle_beta   90.00
_cell.angle_gamma   90.00
#
_symmetry.space_group_name_H-M   'P 1'
#
loop_
_entity.id
_entity.type
_entity.pdbx_description
1 polymer ?
#
loop_
_entity_poly.entity_id
_entity_poly.type
_entity_poly.pdbx_seq_one_letter_code
_entity_poly.pdbx_strand_id
1 'polypeptide(L)'
;MPSLLALCCAIAYVSAASEASQATPTASQKLEYASGTCESALEQYCSGPEYKSWTASEISEVDDAIADISATVNGRTVILQARVPKLRRKSNDAANPTANGISIVGDGFKFIALTDRFFEHSGLRDRWSGAPGYRLQTRILLHEIFHALDEGGRFSEQNAEFLALVGYRLGADNSLALPVTRDLALLFGEINGLRQKGEHAKAWDLERRIGRMLSETLFPTLLPSVGAFVGPKDGFAEIGAHLVLDPTARQYLNPRVVEYFDRTLFTETAR
;
A
#
# COMPACT_ATOMS: atom_id res chain seq x y z
N MET A 1 -72.51 17.34 14.93
CA MET A 1 -72.97 18.61 14.31
C MET A 1 -71.80 19.59 14.36
N PRO A 2 -71.52 20.39 13.30
CA PRO A 2 -71.17 20.04 11.92
C PRO A 2 -69.76 20.55 11.49
N SER A 3 -69.28 20.03 10.35
CA SER A 3 -68.53 20.65 9.23
C SER A 3 -67.26 21.52 9.47
N LEU A 4 -66.07 21.17 8.95
CA LEU A 4 -65.54 21.15 7.55
C LEU A 4 -64.89 22.46 7.08
N LEU A 5 -63.56 22.41 6.82
CA LEU A 5 -62.77 23.10 5.76
C LEU A 5 -61.29 22.77 6.05
N ALA A 6 -60.67 21.73 5.49
CA ALA A 6 -60.18 21.59 4.10
C ALA A 6 -59.29 22.76 3.65
N LEU A 7 -57.96 22.60 3.81
CA LEU A 7 -56.98 23.32 3.01
C LEU A 7 -56.02 22.32 2.38
N CYS A 8 -56.19 22.16 1.07
CA CYS A 8 -55.29 21.43 0.19
C CYS A 8 -53.97 22.19 0.04
N CYS A 9 -52.85 21.54 0.31
CA CYS A 9 -51.60 21.82 -0.38
C CYS A 9 -51.08 20.50 -0.96
N ALA A 10 -51.29 20.34 -2.26
CA ALA A 10 -50.62 19.36 -3.09
C ALA A 10 -49.12 19.63 -3.04
N ILE A 11 -48.34 18.67 -2.55
CA ILE A 11 -46.91 18.59 -2.85
C ILE A 11 -46.74 17.38 -3.76
N ALA A 12 -46.26 17.69 -4.96
CA ALA A 12 -46.12 16.80 -6.08
C ALA A 12 -45.29 15.57 -5.73
N TYR A 13 -45.80 14.42 -6.18
CA TYR A 13 -45.02 13.23 -6.46
C TYR A 13 -43.89 13.61 -7.42
N VAL A 14 -42.66 13.72 -6.91
CA VAL A 14 -41.47 13.67 -7.76
C VAL A 14 -41.02 12.22 -7.77
N SER A 15 -41.49 11.50 -8.79
CA SER A 15 -40.89 10.26 -9.22
C SER A 15 -39.51 10.60 -9.80
N ALA A 16 -38.45 10.32 -9.05
CA ALA A 16 -37.09 10.32 -9.55
C ALA A 16 -36.55 8.89 -9.47
N ALA A 17 -37.14 8.00 -10.27
CA ALA A 17 -36.37 6.93 -10.87
C ALA A 17 -35.38 7.60 -11.84
N SER A 18 -34.15 7.80 -11.36
CA SER A 18 -32.99 7.90 -12.22
C SER A 18 -31.94 7.02 -11.59
N GLU A 19 -31.94 5.77 -12.04
CA GLU A 19 -30.74 4.96 -12.14
C GLU A 19 -29.69 5.77 -12.92
N ALA A 20 -28.99 6.67 -12.24
CA ALA A 20 -27.65 6.99 -12.62
C ALA A 20 -26.80 5.78 -12.21
N SER A 21 -26.89 4.72 -13.03
CA SER A 21 -25.79 3.78 -13.21
C SER A 21 -24.60 4.65 -13.60
N GLN A 22 -23.85 5.11 -12.59
CA GLN A 22 -22.53 5.66 -12.79
C GLN A 22 -21.75 4.55 -13.45
N ALA A 23 -21.60 4.68 -14.77
CA ALA A 23 -20.71 3.84 -15.55
C ALA A 23 -19.37 3.86 -14.81
N THR A 24 -19.05 2.74 -14.18
CA THR A 24 -17.73 2.49 -13.63
C THR A 24 -16.76 2.73 -14.78
N PRO A 25 -15.78 3.63 -14.66
CA PRO A 25 -14.76 3.74 -15.70
C PRO A 25 -14.02 2.41 -15.77
N THR A 26 -14.41 1.54 -16.70
CA THR A 26 -13.69 0.33 -17.07
C THR A 26 -12.49 0.73 -17.91
N ALA A 27 -11.54 1.39 -17.26
CA ALA A 27 -10.17 1.46 -17.74
C ALA A 27 -9.30 0.75 -16.70
N SER A 28 -9.51 -0.56 -16.54
CA SER A 28 -8.54 -1.39 -15.85
C SER A 28 -7.28 -1.40 -16.71
N GLN A 29 -6.24 -0.67 -16.32
CA GLN A 29 -4.90 -1.13 -16.64
C GLN A 29 -4.77 -2.51 -16.00
N LYS A 30 -4.99 -3.55 -16.79
CA LYS A 30 -4.78 -4.91 -16.34
C LYS A 30 -3.28 -5.09 -16.24
N LEU A 31 -2.77 -5.23 -15.02
CA LEU A 31 -1.37 -5.59 -14.83
C LEU A 31 -1.14 -6.93 -15.55
N GLU A 32 -0.16 -7.00 -16.46
CA GLU A 32 0.06 -8.20 -17.25
C GLU A 32 0.86 -9.24 -16.45
N TYR A 33 0.40 -10.48 -16.44
CA TYR A 33 1.15 -11.59 -15.84
C TYR A 33 2.24 -12.05 -16.80
N ALA A 34 3.50 -11.76 -16.48
CA ALA A 34 4.63 -12.23 -17.29
C ALA A 34 4.90 -13.72 -17.04
N SER A 35 5.43 -14.41 -18.06
CA SER A 35 5.74 -15.84 -17.96
C SER A 35 6.85 -16.13 -16.94
N GLY A 36 6.86 -17.37 -16.45
CA GLY A 36 7.86 -17.89 -15.50
C GLY A 36 9.23 -18.17 -16.09
N THR A 37 9.53 -17.66 -17.29
CA THR A 37 10.81 -17.82 -17.95
C THR A 37 11.54 -16.49 -17.98
N CYS A 38 12.85 -16.49 -17.72
CA CYS A 38 13.66 -15.30 -17.91
C CYS A 38 13.59 -14.85 -19.38
N GLU A 39 13.02 -13.67 -19.63
CA GLU A 39 13.09 -13.02 -20.95
C GLU A 39 14.56 -12.66 -21.23
N SER A 40 15.03 -12.82 -22.47
CA SER A 40 16.45 -12.61 -22.86
C SER A 40 17.00 -11.22 -22.49
N ALA A 41 16.15 -10.20 -22.48
CA ALA A 41 16.51 -8.84 -22.08
C ALA A 41 16.80 -8.67 -20.57
N LEU A 42 16.57 -9.71 -19.76
CA LEU A 42 16.70 -9.70 -18.31
C LEU A 42 17.67 -10.75 -17.78
N GLU A 43 18.42 -11.43 -18.66
CA GLU A 43 19.38 -12.49 -18.32
C GLU A 43 20.36 -12.09 -17.19
N GLN A 44 20.79 -10.82 -17.16
CA GLN A 44 21.67 -10.30 -16.11
C GLN A 44 21.04 -10.25 -14.70
N TYR A 45 19.70 -10.26 -14.61
CA TYR A 45 18.92 -10.30 -13.37
C TYR A 45 18.34 -11.69 -13.06
N CYS A 46 18.73 -12.69 -13.85
CA CYS A 46 18.26 -14.07 -13.75
C CYS A 46 19.29 -15.01 -13.12
N SER A 47 20.42 -14.48 -12.63
CA SER A 47 21.42 -15.21 -11.84
C SER A 47 21.00 -15.44 -10.37
N GLY A 48 19.70 -15.45 -10.09
CA GLY A 48 19.09 -15.56 -8.76
C GLY A 48 17.78 -16.39 -8.76
N PRO A 49 16.91 -16.26 -7.74
CA PRO A 49 15.77 -17.17 -7.50
C PRO A 49 14.94 -17.47 -8.75
N GLU A 50 14.55 -18.75 -8.88
CA GLU A 50 13.85 -19.30 -10.04
C GLU A 50 12.52 -18.56 -10.29
N TYR A 51 12.35 -18.01 -11.49
CA TYR A 51 11.05 -17.56 -11.96
C TYR A 51 10.11 -18.76 -12.06
N LYS A 52 8.84 -18.60 -11.64
CA LYS A 52 7.84 -19.67 -11.65
C LYS A 52 6.70 -19.31 -12.58
N SER A 53 6.05 -20.33 -13.12
CA SER A 53 4.76 -20.15 -13.79
C SER A 53 3.68 -19.79 -12.78
N TRP A 54 2.75 -18.94 -13.20
CA TRP A 54 1.56 -18.62 -12.41
C TRP A 54 0.59 -19.80 -12.38
N THR A 55 0.00 -20.05 -11.21
CA THR A 55 -1.19 -20.89 -11.09
C THR A 55 -2.46 -20.05 -11.19
N ALA A 56 -3.59 -20.68 -11.54
CA ALA A 56 -4.88 -19.99 -11.59
C ALA A 56 -5.29 -19.42 -10.21
N SER A 57 -4.95 -20.12 -9.12
CA SER A 57 -5.23 -19.65 -7.76
C SER A 57 -4.44 -18.39 -7.43
N GLU A 58 -3.15 -18.35 -7.74
CA GLU A 58 -2.30 -17.17 -7.48
C GLU A 58 -2.75 -15.96 -8.31
N ILE A 59 -3.12 -16.17 -9.58
CA ILE A 59 -3.70 -15.11 -10.42
C ILE A 59 -4.95 -14.54 -9.74
N SER A 60 -5.86 -15.41 -9.30
CA SER A 60 -7.09 -15.00 -8.63
C SER A 60 -6.83 -14.18 -7.36
N GLU A 61 -5.85 -14.57 -6.53
CA GLU A 61 -5.51 -13.81 -5.31
C GLU A 61 -4.92 -12.43 -5.61
N VAL A 62 -4.14 -12.32 -6.69
CA VAL A 62 -3.58 -11.04 -7.15
C VAL A 62 -4.65 -10.15 -7.76
N ASP A 63 -5.52 -10.70 -8.61
CA ASP A 63 -6.65 -9.96 -9.19
C ASP A 63 -7.57 -9.41 -8.09
N ASP A 64 -7.82 -10.21 -7.06
CA ASP A 64 -8.54 -9.80 -5.85
C ASP A 64 -7.88 -8.62 -5.13
N ALA A 65 -6.55 -8.66 -4.98
CA ALA A 65 -5.79 -7.55 -4.37
C ALA A 65 -5.85 -6.27 -5.24
N ILE A 66 -5.75 -6.41 -6.57
CA ILE A 66 -5.89 -5.29 -7.50
C ILE A 66 -7.31 -4.70 -7.43
N ALA A 67 -8.33 -5.55 -7.32
CA ALA A 67 -9.72 -5.13 -7.19
C ALA A 67 -9.95 -4.34 -5.89
N ASP A 68 -9.41 -4.79 -4.77
CA ASP A 68 -9.48 -4.06 -3.49
C ASP A 68 -8.84 -2.65 -3.61
N ILE A 69 -7.65 -2.55 -4.22
CA ILE A 69 -6.97 -1.26 -4.42
C ILE A 69 -7.85 -0.36 -5.30
N SER A 70 -8.33 -0.91 -6.41
CA SER A 70 -9.12 -0.21 -7.43
C SER A 70 -10.52 0.18 -6.96
N ALA A 71 -11.00 -0.35 -5.83
CA ALA A 71 -12.27 0.05 -5.23
C ALA A 71 -12.24 1.53 -4.78
N THR A 72 -11.06 2.07 -4.46
CA THR A 72 -10.89 3.45 -4.00
C THR A 72 -10.47 4.38 -5.14
N VAL A 73 -10.87 5.66 -5.08
CA VAL A 73 -10.44 6.68 -6.06
C VAL A 73 -8.92 6.80 -6.08
N ASN A 74 -8.32 6.94 -4.90
CA ASN A 74 -6.86 7.09 -4.75
C ASN A 74 -6.10 5.87 -5.24
N GLY A 75 -6.59 4.65 -4.98
CA GLY A 75 -5.96 3.43 -5.46
C GLY A 75 -5.97 3.33 -6.99
N ARG A 76 -7.08 3.70 -7.65
CA ARG A 76 -7.11 3.80 -9.12
C ARG A 76 -6.09 4.79 -9.66
N THR A 77 -6.00 5.98 -9.05
CA THR A 77 -5.03 7.01 -9.45
C THR A 77 -3.59 6.49 -9.32
N VAL A 78 -3.26 5.83 -8.22
CA VAL A 78 -1.91 5.27 -7.98
C VAL A 78 -1.56 4.19 -8.99
N ILE A 79 -2.46 3.24 -9.26
CA ILE A 79 -2.23 2.19 -10.27
C ILE A 79 -1.94 2.82 -11.64
N LEU A 80 -2.76 3.80 -12.06
CA LEU A 80 -2.61 4.47 -13.35
C LEU A 80 -1.29 5.25 -13.48
N GLN A 81 -0.85 5.90 -12.40
CA GLN A 81 0.37 6.71 -12.41
C GLN A 81 1.66 5.88 -12.28
N ALA A 82 1.62 4.74 -11.59
CA ALA A 82 2.80 3.91 -11.34
C ALA A 82 3.37 3.31 -12.64
N ARG A 83 2.54 3.18 -13.69
CA ARG A 83 2.94 2.63 -15.00
C ARG A 83 3.68 1.30 -14.86
N VAL A 84 3.16 0.41 -14.02
CA VAL A 84 3.67 -0.96 -13.86
C VAL A 84 2.99 -1.83 -14.91
N PRO A 85 3.68 -2.22 -16.00
CA PRO A 85 3.06 -3.04 -17.03
C PRO A 85 2.92 -4.51 -16.62
N LYS A 86 3.83 -5.04 -15.77
CA LYS A 86 3.97 -6.49 -15.57
C LYS A 86 4.10 -6.92 -14.10
N LEU A 87 3.48 -8.05 -13.78
CA LEU A 87 3.71 -8.83 -12.57
C LEU A 87 4.47 -10.11 -12.90
N ARG A 88 5.42 -10.50 -12.05
CA ARG A 88 6.19 -11.75 -12.18
C ARG A 88 6.07 -12.61 -10.95
N ARG A 89 6.24 -13.91 -11.12
CA ARG A 89 6.31 -14.88 -10.03
C ARG A 89 7.74 -15.38 -9.87
N LYS A 90 8.28 -15.33 -8.66
CA LYS A 90 9.61 -15.83 -8.29
C LYS A 90 9.53 -16.77 -7.10
N SER A 91 10.43 -17.73 -6.96
CA SER A 91 10.61 -18.43 -5.69
C SER A 91 11.14 -17.49 -4.60
N ASN A 92 10.96 -17.86 -3.34
CA ASN A 92 11.63 -17.18 -2.24
C ASN A 92 13.16 -17.26 -2.41
N ASP A 93 13.85 -16.16 -2.10
CA ASP A 93 15.32 -16.15 -2.08
C ASP A 93 15.81 -16.95 -0.86
N ALA A 94 16.48 -18.09 -1.10
CA ALA A 94 17.07 -18.91 -0.05
C ALA A 94 18.20 -18.18 0.71
N ALA A 95 18.87 -17.20 0.07
CA ALA A 95 19.93 -16.40 0.68
C ALA A 95 19.38 -15.25 1.53
N ASN A 96 18.14 -14.82 1.27
CA ASN A 96 17.45 -13.82 2.08
C ASN A 96 16.02 -14.28 2.45
N PRO A 97 15.90 -15.27 3.35
CA PRO A 97 14.63 -15.79 3.83
C PRO A 97 13.96 -14.80 4.79
N THR A 98 14.27 -13.50 4.74
CA THR A 98 13.64 -12.45 5.54
C THR A 98 13.06 -11.33 4.69
N ALA A 99 13.39 -11.26 3.40
CA ALA A 99 12.76 -10.30 2.49
C ALA A 99 11.23 -10.50 2.49
N ASN A 100 10.50 -9.40 2.68
CA ASN A 100 9.05 -9.38 2.51
C ASN A 100 8.73 -9.92 1.11
N GLY A 101 7.60 -10.61 0.94
CA GLY A 101 7.33 -11.49 -0.20
C GLY A 101 7.21 -10.88 -1.60
N ILE A 102 7.83 -9.73 -1.86
CA ILE A 102 7.88 -9.06 -3.16
C ILE A 102 9.28 -8.44 -3.35
N SER A 103 9.76 -8.40 -4.60
CA SER A 103 10.87 -7.54 -5.01
C SER A 103 10.49 -6.73 -6.24
N ILE A 104 10.77 -5.43 -6.23
CA ILE A 104 10.80 -4.61 -7.44
C ILE A 104 12.22 -4.68 -7.99
N VAL A 105 12.35 -5.06 -9.25
CA VAL A 105 13.62 -4.96 -9.97
C VAL A 105 13.49 -3.77 -10.90
N GLY A 106 14.21 -2.69 -10.58
CA GLY A 106 14.26 -1.48 -11.39
C GLY A 106 15.59 -1.36 -12.12
N ASP A 107 15.56 -1.62 -13.43
CA ASP A 107 16.36 -0.92 -14.45
C ASP A 107 15.79 -1.29 -15.84
N GLY A 108 15.13 -0.33 -16.50
CA GLY A 108 14.61 -0.45 -17.87
C GLY A 108 13.33 -1.29 -18.07
N PHE A 109 13.01 -2.21 -17.15
CA PHE A 109 11.84 -3.09 -17.24
C PHE A 109 11.02 -3.04 -15.95
N LYS A 110 9.94 -2.26 -15.93
CA LYS A 110 9.07 -2.09 -14.75
C LYS A 110 8.27 -3.37 -14.50
N PHE A 111 8.70 -4.21 -13.57
CA PHE A 111 7.87 -5.31 -13.06
C PHE A 111 7.91 -5.42 -11.54
N ILE A 112 6.81 -5.89 -10.96
CA ILE A 112 6.72 -6.27 -9.56
C ILE A 112 6.81 -7.80 -9.51
N ALA A 113 7.78 -8.36 -8.78
CA ALA A 113 7.94 -9.81 -8.64
C ALA A 113 7.41 -10.30 -7.30
N LEU A 114 6.33 -11.07 -7.32
CA LEU A 114 5.73 -11.72 -6.15
C LEU A 114 6.43 -13.04 -5.84
N THR A 115 6.80 -13.24 -4.58
CA THR A 115 7.42 -14.48 -4.09
C THR A 115 6.41 -15.39 -3.38
N ASP A 116 6.82 -16.58 -2.94
CA ASP A 116 5.89 -17.51 -2.25
C ASP A 116 5.29 -16.87 -0.98
N ARG A 117 6.06 -16.03 -0.31
CA ARG A 117 5.64 -15.27 0.88
C ARG A 117 4.44 -14.34 0.67
N PHE A 118 4.26 -13.80 -0.53
CA PHE A 118 3.07 -13.01 -0.82
C PHE A 118 1.80 -13.82 -0.56
N PHE A 119 1.80 -15.08 -1.00
CA PHE A 119 0.68 -16.02 -0.90
C PHE A 119 0.56 -16.66 0.49
N GLU A 120 1.66 -16.72 1.26
CA GLU A 120 1.62 -17.14 2.68
C GLU A 120 0.78 -16.20 3.56
N HIS A 121 0.54 -14.97 3.12
CA HIS A 121 -0.30 -14.00 3.80
C HIS A 121 -1.79 -14.06 3.42
N SER A 122 -2.18 -15.02 2.56
CA SER A 122 -3.57 -15.20 2.12
C SER A 122 -4.49 -15.38 3.34
N GLY A 123 -5.51 -14.54 3.43
CA GLY A 123 -6.49 -14.52 4.52
C GLY A 123 -6.13 -13.66 5.75
N LEU A 124 -4.91 -13.14 5.88
CA LEU A 124 -4.57 -12.21 6.98
C LEU A 124 -5.17 -10.82 6.73
N ARG A 125 -5.78 -10.24 7.76
CA ARG A 125 -6.39 -8.90 7.72
C ARG A 125 -5.86 -7.98 8.82
N ASP A 126 -5.76 -6.70 8.51
CA ASP A 126 -5.39 -5.68 9.48
C ASP A 126 -6.58 -5.32 10.39
N ARG A 127 -6.59 -5.86 11.62
CA ARG A 127 -7.64 -5.59 12.59
C ARG A 127 -7.74 -4.12 13.04
N TRP A 128 -6.69 -3.33 12.81
CA TRP A 128 -6.61 -1.93 13.23
C TRP A 128 -7.33 -0.98 12.27
N SER A 129 -7.58 -1.42 11.03
CA SER A 129 -8.26 -0.65 9.96
C SER A 129 -9.79 -0.79 9.94
N GLY A 130 -10.38 -1.31 11.02
CA GLY A 130 -11.82 -1.56 11.15
C GLY A 130 -12.22 -3.00 10.87
N ALA A 131 -13.53 -3.26 10.78
CA ALA A 131 -14.09 -4.58 10.48
C ALA A 131 -14.63 -4.62 9.04
N PRO A 132 -14.18 -5.54 8.17
CA PRO A 132 -13.27 -6.67 8.43
C PRO A 132 -11.76 -6.31 8.39
N GLY A 133 -11.42 -5.05 8.06
CA GLY A 133 -10.04 -4.61 7.85
C GLY A 133 -9.49 -5.01 6.49
N TYR A 134 -8.47 -4.31 5.99
CA TYR A 134 -7.88 -4.61 4.68
C TYR A 134 -7.07 -5.92 4.70
N ARG A 135 -6.94 -6.60 3.56
CA ARG A 135 -6.11 -7.80 3.41
C ARG A 135 -4.63 -7.43 3.38
N LEU A 136 -3.79 -8.18 4.10
CA LEU A 136 -2.36 -7.89 4.19
C LEU A 136 -1.67 -7.96 2.82
N GLN A 137 -2.03 -8.95 1.99
CA GLN A 137 -1.53 -9.07 0.61
C GLN A 137 -1.86 -7.83 -0.24
N THR A 138 -3.05 -7.25 -0.07
CA THR A 138 -3.47 -6.03 -0.76
C THR A 138 -2.56 -4.86 -0.38
N ARG A 139 -2.24 -4.73 0.91
CA ARG A 139 -1.28 -3.71 1.40
C ARG A 139 0.12 -3.94 0.83
N ILE A 140 0.59 -5.18 0.83
CA ILE A 140 1.93 -5.52 0.32
C ILE A 140 2.01 -5.22 -1.18
N LEU A 141 1.02 -5.61 -1.99
CA LEU A 141 1.00 -5.26 -3.42
C LEU A 141 0.99 -3.73 -3.62
N LEU A 142 0.15 -3.01 -2.88
CA LEU A 142 0.05 -1.57 -3.01
C LEU A 142 1.33 -0.85 -2.59
N HIS A 143 1.98 -1.30 -1.51
CA HIS A 143 3.29 -0.79 -1.07
C HIS A 143 4.29 -0.82 -2.22
N GLU A 144 4.34 -1.92 -2.96
CA GLU A 144 5.28 -2.09 -4.08
C GLU A 144 4.87 -1.25 -5.30
N ILE A 145 3.58 -1.03 -5.52
CA ILE A 145 3.12 -0.07 -6.53
C ILE A 145 3.59 1.36 -6.18
N PHE A 146 3.62 1.74 -4.89
CA PHE A 146 4.17 3.03 -4.48
C PHE A 146 5.67 3.15 -4.69
N HIS A 147 6.44 2.09 -4.45
CA HIS A 147 7.87 2.07 -4.82
C HIS A 147 8.07 2.25 -6.33
N ALA A 148 7.24 1.62 -7.16
CA ALA A 148 7.29 1.81 -8.61
C ALA A 148 6.88 3.24 -9.05
N LEU A 149 5.95 3.86 -8.33
CA LEU A 149 5.52 5.24 -8.53
C LEU A 149 6.62 6.26 -8.15
N ASP A 150 7.38 5.93 -7.11
CA ASP A 150 8.50 6.70 -6.57
C ASP A 150 9.86 6.20 -7.05
N GLU A 151 9.91 5.67 -8.27
CA GLU A 151 11.16 5.32 -8.92
C GLU A 151 12.11 6.53 -8.95
N GLY A 152 13.35 6.32 -8.52
CA GLY A 152 14.32 7.41 -8.32
C GLY A 152 14.13 8.21 -7.02
N GLY A 153 13.09 7.98 -6.22
CA GLY A 153 12.88 8.64 -4.93
C GLY A 153 12.43 10.10 -5.02
N ARG A 154 11.78 10.50 -6.11
CA ARG A 154 11.34 11.88 -6.37
C ARG A 154 10.36 12.44 -5.32
N PHE A 155 9.55 11.58 -4.71
CA PHE A 155 8.55 11.92 -3.70
C PHE A 155 9.04 11.59 -2.29
N SER A 156 10.00 10.68 -2.14
CA SER A 156 10.56 10.33 -0.83
C SER A 156 11.97 10.87 -0.59
N GLU A 157 12.98 10.08 -0.96
CA GLU A 157 14.40 10.26 -0.63
C GLU A 157 15.01 11.56 -1.15
N GLN A 158 14.57 12.04 -2.31
CA GLN A 158 15.04 13.29 -2.91
C GLN A 158 14.14 14.48 -2.54
N ASN A 159 13.05 14.26 -1.80
CA ASN A 159 12.07 15.28 -1.48
C ASN A 159 12.27 15.81 -0.05
N ALA A 160 12.91 16.98 0.06
CA ALA A 160 13.22 17.60 1.35
C ALA A 160 11.97 17.90 2.19
N GLU A 161 10.82 18.22 1.57
CA GLU A 161 9.57 18.43 2.28
C GLU A 161 9.09 17.12 2.92
N PHE A 162 9.04 16.03 2.16
CA PHE A 162 8.64 14.72 2.68
C PHE A 162 9.55 14.29 3.83
N LEU A 163 10.88 14.32 3.64
CA LEU A 163 11.86 13.94 4.66
C LEU A 163 11.66 14.71 5.96
N ALA A 164 11.42 16.02 5.87
CA ALA A 164 11.15 16.87 7.03
C ALA A 164 9.82 16.51 7.72
N LEU A 165 8.78 16.18 6.96
CA LEU A 165 7.47 15.81 7.49
C LEU A 165 7.49 14.47 8.24
N VAL A 166 8.24 13.48 7.73
CA VAL A 166 8.35 12.16 8.35
C VAL A 166 9.51 12.03 9.34
N GLY A 167 10.34 13.07 9.47
CA GLY A 167 11.37 13.19 10.51
C GLY A 167 12.70 12.51 10.19
N TYR A 168 12.95 12.13 8.93
CA TYR A 168 14.24 11.58 8.52
C TYR A 168 15.32 12.66 8.55
N ARG A 169 16.51 12.30 9.03
CA ARG A 169 17.66 13.21 9.16
C ARG A 169 18.89 12.58 8.52
N LEU A 170 19.74 13.45 7.99
CA LEU A 170 21.05 13.05 7.49
C LEU A 170 21.99 12.78 8.68
N GLY A 171 22.50 11.55 8.75
CA GLY A 171 23.52 11.10 9.70
C GLY A 171 24.91 11.58 9.33
N ALA A 172 25.88 11.30 10.21
CA ALA A 172 27.28 11.68 10.01
C ALA A 172 27.96 10.99 8.81
N ASP A 173 27.41 9.85 8.40
CA ASP A 173 27.83 9.06 7.24
C ASP A 173 27.04 9.40 5.96
N ASN A 174 26.26 10.49 6.00
CA ASN A 174 25.30 10.88 4.95
C ASN A 174 24.18 9.86 4.71
N SER A 175 23.91 8.94 5.64
CA SER A 175 22.71 8.08 5.57
C SER A 175 21.48 8.82 6.09
N LEU A 176 20.29 8.52 5.55
CA LEU A 176 19.03 9.04 6.09
C LEU A 176 18.49 8.07 7.14
N ALA A 177 18.27 8.57 8.36
CA ALA A 177 17.76 7.76 9.46
C ALA A 177 16.72 8.51 10.31
N LEU A 178 15.86 7.74 10.96
CA LEU A 178 14.98 8.22 12.01
C LEU A 178 15.69 8.15 13.37
N PRO A 179 15.42 9.09 14.29
CA PRO A 179 15.88 8.96 15.67
C PRO A 179 15.09 7.84 16.36
N VAL A 180 15.72 6.66 16.49
CA VAL A 180 15.13 5.47 17.13
C VAL A 180 15.66 5.34 18.57
N THR A 181 14.75 5.24 19.54
CA THR A 181 15.12 4.98 20.94
C THR A 181 15.55 3.51 21.12
N ARG A 182 16.30 3.22 22.19
CA ARG A 182 16.70 1.84 22.52
C ARG A 182 15.49 0.90 22.66
N ASP A 183 14.41 1.37 23.28
CA ASP A 183 13.21 0.56 23.49
C ASP A 183 12.52 0.23 22.16
N LEU A 184 12.51 1.18 21.22
CA LEU A 184 11.98 0.95 19.89
C LEU A 184 12.83 -0.06 19.09
N ALA A 185 14.17 -0.02 19.24
CA ALA A 185 15.06 -1.00 18.64
C ALA A 185 14.81 -2.44 19.17
N LEU A 186 14.48 -2.60 20.45
CA LEU A 186 14.13 -3.91 21.02
C LEU A 186 12.84 -4.47 20.41
N LEU A 187 11.83 -3.62 20.24
CA LEU A 187 10.56 -4.00 19.61
C LEU A 187 10.75 -4.40 18.14
N PHE A 188 11.66 -3.74 17.42
CA PHE A 188 12.02 -4.15 16.05
C PHE A 188 12.66 -5.55 16.03
N GLY A 189 13.51 -5.86 17.02
CA GLY A 189 14.05 -7.20 17.22
C GLY A 189 12.97 -8.25 17.46
N GLU A 190 11.96 -7.92 18.27
CA GLU A 190 10.81 -8.80 18.54
C GLU A 190 9.99 -9.10 17.28
N ILE A 191 9.65 -8.06 16.50
CA ILE A 191 8.91 -8.20 15.23
C ILE A 191 9.69 -9.12 14.27
N ASN A 192 10.99 -8.89 14.11
CA ASN A 192 11.82 -9.73 13.26
C ASN A 192 11.90 -11.18 13.76
N GLY A 193 11.98 -11.39 15.07
CA GLY A 193 11.92 -12.71 15.68
C GLY A 193 10.60 -13.44 15.40
N LEU A 194 9.46 -12.74 15.45
CA LEU A 194 8.15 -13.31 15.10
C LEU A 194 8.08 -13.69 13.61
N ARG A 195 8.60 -12.83 12.71
CA ARG A 195 8.65 -13.12 11.26
C ARG A 195 9.50 -14.35 10.96
N GLN A 196 10.66 -14.50 11.60
CA GLN A 196 11.54 -15.66 11.43
C GLN A 196 10.90 -16.97 11.91
N LYS A 197 9.97 -16.91 12.87
CA LYS A 197 9.22 -18.07 13.36
C LYS A 197 7.96 -18.39 12.52
N GLY A 198 7.67 -17.63 11.47
CA GLY A 198 6.44 -17.76 10.69
C GLY A 198 5.20 -17.21 11.40
N GLU A 199 5.35 -16.48 12.51
CA GLU A 199 4.25 -15.91 13.29
C GLU A 199 3.77 -14.58 12.69
N HIS A 200 3.49 -14.56 11.37
CA HIS A 200 3.25 -13.36 10.57
C HIS A 200 2.10 -12.50 11.10
N ALA A 201 0.99 -13.11 11.53
CA ALA A 201 -0.15 -12.39 12.08
C ALA A 201 0.21 -11.62 13.36
N LYS A 202 1.02 -12.22 14.24
CA LYS A 202 1.48 -11.56 15.47
C LYS A 202 2.52 -10.48 15.19
N ALA A 203 3.45 -10.76 14.28
CA ALA A 203 4.42 -9.77 13.84
C ALA A 203 3.72 -8.52 13.28
N TRP A 204 2.73 -8.72 12.41
CA TRP A 204 1.93 -7.66 11.82
C TRP A 204 1.12 -6.88 12.86
N ASP A 205 0.49 -7.59 13.79
CA ASP A 205 -0.28 -6.94 14.86
C ASP A 205 0.60 -6.05 15.75
N LEU A 206 1.76 -6.56 16.15
CA LEU A 206 2.72 -5.82 16.96
C LEU A 206 3.25 -4.60 16.20
N GLU A 207 3.61 -4.79 14.93
CA GLU A 207 4.05 -3.74 14.02
C GLU A 207 3.01 -2.60 13.90
N ARG A 208 1.74 -2.94 13.68
CA ARG A 208 0.66 -1.97 13.54
C ARG A 208 0.34 -1.26 14.85
N ARG A 209 0.32 -1.99 15.96
CA ARG A 209 0.13 -1.40 17.28
C ARG A 209 1.20 -0.35 17.58
N ILE A 210 2.47 -0.69 17.32
CA ILE A 210 3.60 0.22 17.55
C ILE A 210 3.51 1.42 16.60
N GLY A 211 3.32 1.19 15.29
CA GLY A 211 3.21 2.27 14.30
C GLY A 211 2.13 3.29 14.66
N ARG A 212 0.93 2.81 15.06
CA ARG A 212 -0.15 3.70 15.53
C ARG A 212 0.21 4.43 16.82
N MET A 213 0.76 3.73 17.82
CA MET A 213 1.18 4.36 19.07
C MET A 213 2.22 5.46 18.84
N LEU A 214 3.22 5.22 17.99
CA LEU A 214 4.25 6.21 17.67
C LEU A 214 3.65 7.36 16.86
N SER A 215 2.72 7.08 15.95
CA SER A 215 1.95 8.11 15.24
C SER A 215 1.12 8.99 16.18
N GLU A 216 0.74 8.50 17.36
CA GLU A 216 -0.01 9.29 18.34
C GLU A 216 0.90 10.03 19.33
N THR A 217 2.14 9.58 19.53
CA THR A 217 2.99 10.02 20.65
C THR A 217 4.30 10.70 20.25
N LEU A 218 4.85 10.42 19.07
CA LEU A 218 6.14 10.97 18.62
C LEU A 218 5.95 11.96 17.48
N PHE A 219 5.97 13.25 17.83
CA PHE A 219 6.12 14.31 16.85
C PHE A 219 7.62 14.52 16.55
N PRO A 220 8.07 14.56 15.28
CA PRO A 220 7.30 14.56 14.03
C PRO A 220 7.18 13.19 13.31
N THR A 221 7.72 12.10 13.87
CA THR A 221 7.82 10.80 13.18
C THR A 221 6.50 10.02 13.24
N LEU A 222 5.72 10.11 12.16
CA LEU A 222 4.31 9.69 12.16
C LEU A 222 4.08 8.62 11.08
N LEU A 223 4.60 7.42 11.37
CA LEU A 223 4.65 6.31 10.44
C LEU A 223 3.66 5.20 10.82
N PRO A 224 2.87 4.66 9.88
CA PRO A 224 1.74 3.78 10.17
C PRO A 224 2.13 2.35 10.61
N SER A 225 3.40 1.98 10.42
CA SER A 225 3.95 0.65 10.67
C SER A 225 5.46 0.75 10.91
N VAL A 226 6.06 -0.31 11.44
CA VAL A 226 7.52 -0.44 11.61
C VAL A 226 8.23 -0.56 10.26
N GLY A 227 7.62 -1.17 9.24
CA GLY A 227 8.19 -1.24 7.89
C GLY A 227 8.52 0.14 7.31
N ALA A 228 7.75 1.16 7.69
CA ALA A 228 7.98 2.52 7.27
C ALA A 228 9.26 3.15 7.83
N PHE A 229 9.89 2.55 8.86
CA PHE A 229 11.12 3.06 9.49
C PHE A 229 12.40 2.63 8.77
N VAL A 230 12.32 1.68 7.83
CA VAL A 230 13.47 1.11 7.11
C VAL A 230 14.22 2.20 6.32
N GLY A 231 13.47 3.09 5.66
CA GLY A 231 14.04 4.18 4.88
C GLY A 231 12.94 5.08 4.33
N PRO A 232 13.29 6.26 3.77
CA PRO A 232 12.30 7.20 3.25
C PRO A 232 11.36 6.60 2.20
N LYS A 233 11.90 5.74 1.30
CA LYS A 233 11.12 5.04 0.27
C LYS A 233 10.07 4.12 0.88
N ASP A 234 10.47 3.28 1.84
CA ASP A 234 9.54 2.39 2.54
C ASP A 234 8.52 3.18 3.37
N GLY A 235 8.95 4.28 3.99
CA GLY A 235 8.05 5.20 4.69
C GLY A 235 6.98 5.77 3.77
N PHE A 236 7.37 6.24 2.60
CA PHE A 236 6.44 6.76 1.58
C PHE A 236 5.47 5.69 1.10
N ALA A 237 5.97 4.49 0.76
CA ALA A 237 5.15 3.38 0.31
C ALA A 237 4.15 2.90 1.37
N GLU A 238 4.58 2.78 2.63
CA GLU A 238 3.72 2.40 3.74
C GLU A 238 2.65 3.44 4.05
N ILE A 239 3.00 4.74 4.12
CA ILE A 239 2.02 5.81 4.35
C ILE A 239 0.99 5.83 3.23
N GLY A 240 1.46 5.81 1.98
CA GLY A 240 0.60 5.82 0.80
C GLY A 240 -0.38 4.65 0.79
N ALA A 241 0.10 3.44 1.07
CA ALA A 241 -0.74 2.25 1.10
C ALA A 241 -1.83 2.34 2.19
N HIS A 242 -1.51 2.86 3.38
CA HIS A 242 -2.50 3.07 4.44
C HIS A 242 -3.50 4.16 4.09
N LEU A 243 -3.10 5.26 3.47
CA LEU A 243 -4.02 6.32 3.06
C LEU A 243 -5.03 5.86 1.99
N VAL A 244 -4.71 4.80 1.26
CA VAL A 244 -5.61 4.17 0.28
C VAL A 244 -6.48 3.10 0.93
N LEU A 245 -5.92 2.21 1.76
CA LEU A 245 -6.62 1.00 2.24
C LEU A 245 -7.25 1.11 3.63
N ASP A 246 -6.71 1.95 4.51
CA ASP A 246 -7.19 2.12 5.88
C ASP A 246 -8.11 3.36 5.96
N PRO A 247 -9.42 3.19 6.13
CA PRO A 247 -10.36 4.30 6.20
C PRO A 247 -10.12 5.20 7.42
N THR A 248 -9.36 4.74 8.42
CA THR A 248 -9.01 5.50 9.62
C THR A 248 -7.63 6.15 9.54
N ALA A 249 -6.84 5.93 8.46
CA ALA A 249 -5.49 6.45 8.32
C ALA A 249 -5.37 7.95 8.60
N ARG A 250 -6.30 8.73 8.06
CA ARG A 250 -6.33 10.19 8.21
C ARG A 250 -6.54 10.66 9.66
N GLN A 251 -7.06 9.79 10.54
CA GLN A 251 -7.34 10.13 11.93
C GLN A 251 -6.07 10.04 12.81
N TYR A 252 -5.13 9.19 12.45
CA TYR A 252 -3.93 8.93 13.26
C TYR A 252 -2.62 9.38 12.60
N LEU A 253 -2.61 9.68 11.30
CA LEU A 253 -1.44 10.22 10.61
C LEU A 253 -1.33 11.74 10.78
N ASN A 254 -0.10 12.27 10.61
CA ASN A 254 0.12 13.72 10.59
C ASN A 254 -0.76 14.39 9.52
N PRO A 255 -1.58 15.40 9.84
CA PRO A 255 -2.33 16.15 8.84
C PRO A 255 -1.46 16.73 7.72
N ARG A 256 -0.22 17.15 8.02
CA ARG A 256 0.71 17.68 7.01
C ARG A 256 1.25 16.60 6.07
N VAL A 257 1.43 15.37 6.56
CA VAL A 257 1.78 14.22 5.71
C VAL A 257 0.60 13.85 4.83
N VAL A 258 -0.61 13.82 5.39
CA VAL A 258 -1.84 13.59 4.62
C VAL A 258 -1.98 14.62 3.49
N GLU A 259 -1.83 15.91 3.81
CA GLU A 259 -1.88 17.01 2.84
C GLU A 259 -0.82 16.87 1.75
N TYR A 260 0.40 16.44 2.10
CA TYR A 260 1.46 16.16 1.14
C TYR A 260 1.03 15.13 0.09
N PHE A 261 0.45 13.99 0.52
CA PHE A 261 -0.05 12.96 -0.40
C PHE A 261 -1.25 13.46 -1.22
N ASP A 262 -2.19 14.17 -0.59
CA ASP A 262 -3.36 14.71 -1.26
C ASP A 262 -2.98 15.66 -2.40
N ARG A 263 -2.00 16.55 -2.16
CA ARG A 263 -1.52 17.52 -3.16
C ARG A 263 -0.66 16.90 -4.25
N THR A 264 0.14 15.89 -3.89
CA THR A 264 1.20 15.37 -4.77
C THR A 264 0.72 14.20 -5.64
N LEU A 265 -0.17 13.36 -5.10
CA LEU A 265 -0.60 12.11 -5.74
C LEU A 265 -2.10 11.96 -5.90
N PHE A 266 -2.88 12.31 -4.88
CA PHE A 266 -4.32 12.02 -4.85
C PHE A 266 -5.20 13.14 -5.39
N THR A 267 -4.61 14.20 -5.94
CA THR A 267 -5.33 15.24 -6.64
C THR A 267 -6.09 14.61 -7.80
N GLU A 268 -7.43 14.71 -7.79
CA GLU A 268 -8.25 14.32 -8.93
C GLU A 268 -7.73 15.08 -10.15
N THR A 269 -7.10 14.39 -11.10
CA THR A 269 -7.02 14.89 -12.45
C THR A 269 -8.44 14.88 -12.99
N ALA A 270 -9.18 15.96 -12.74
CA ALA A 270 -10.30 16.36 -13.56
C ALA A 270 -9.77 16.58 -14.98
N ARG A 271 -9.81 15.53 -15.80
CA ARG A 271 -9.63 15.60 -17.25
C ARG A 271 -10.58 14.62 -17.91
#